data_AF-A0A6G3Q0Z6-F1
#
_entry.id   AF-A0A6G3Q0Z6-F1
#
_cell.length_a   1.000
_cell.length_b   1.000
_cell.length_c   1.000
_cell.angle_alpha   90.00
_cell.angle_beta   90.00
_cell.angle_gamma   90.00
#
_symmetry.space_group_name_H-M   'P 1'
#
loop_
_entity.id
_entity.type
_entity.pdbx_description
1 polymer ?
#
loop_
_entity_poly.entity_id
_entity_poly.type
_entity_poly.pdbx_seq_one_letter_code
_entity_poly.pdbx_strand_id
1 'polypeptide(L)'
;MTGAALLLLAAGAAPAFAAAAGGADSPERDAQLVYCLDPVHRTDLLTAAVRLGLLKADAEVSPERWAKDHDKDFGRACAALMAAGSDSPATAAREDKGAGEDGWVVTLLKQLPLLLAGALLTLGGQSYERGQSERRSLRQELGTAESAYRAAVREYLADYRQDERADHTAVRAARDALAVTLSRVPDPPARRAAAERLADGLPLAEPLPRTAGLYLPDSQTRARTATGEQESVDRCLRSLPALNRTSLYWSWRTVRNRPALPGTTGTGGAR
;
A
#
# COMPACT_ATOMS: atom_id res chain seq x y z
N MET A 1 -14.10 -64.29 -19.74
CA MET A 1 -13.73 -63.27 -18.73
C MET A 1 -14.26 -61.93 -19.21
N THR A 2 -15.44 -61.55 -18.72
CA THR A 2 -16.17 -60.33 -19.07
C THR A 2 -15.86 -59.24 -18.06
N GLY A 3 -15.13 -58.20 -18.48
CA GLY A 3 -14.83 -57.03 -17.66
C GLY A 3 -15.74 -55.87 -18.04
N ALA A 4 -16.71 -55.55 -17.19
CA ALA A 4 -17.53 -54.36 -17.28
C ALA A 4 -16.70 -53.14 -16.85
N ALA A 5 -16.57 -52.15 -17.73
CA ALA A 5 -15.96 -50.86 -17.41
C ALA A 5 -17.07 -49.85 -17.08
N LEU A 6 -17.08 -49.39 -15.83
CA LEU A 6 -17.92 -48.30 -15.34
C LEU A 6 -17.47 -46.97 -15.94
N LEU A 7 -18.36 -46.30 -16.66
CA LEU A 7 -18.23 -44.92 -17.13
C LEU A 7 -18.62 -43.97 -15.99
N LEU A 8 -17.63 -43.29 -15.39
CA LEU A 8 -17.84 -42.16 -14.49
C LEU A 8 -17.73 -40.85 -15.30
N LEU A 9 -18.88 -40.29 -15.64
CA LEU A 9 -19.04 -38.93 -16.15
C LEU A 9 -18.68 -37.92 -15.05
N ALA A 10 -17.46 -37.38 -15.10
CA ALA A 10 -17.08 -36.22 -14.31
C ALA A 10 -17.41 -34.95 -15.12
N ALA A 11 -18.51 -34.28 -14.74
CA ALA A 11 -18.84 -32.93 -15.17
C ALA A 11 -17.79 -31.96 -14.61
N GLY A 12 -16.75 -31.68 -15.39
CA GLY A 12 -15.79 -30.63 -15.11
C GLY A 12 -16.37 -29.27 -15.48
N ALA A 13 -16.80 -28.50 -14.49
CA ALA A 13 -17.09 -27.08 -14.64
C ALA A 13 -15.77 -26.32 -14.85
N ALA A 14 -15.43 -26.03 -16.11
CA ALA A 14 -14.40 -25.06 -16.45
C ALA A 14 -14.94 -23.64 -16.23
N PRO A 15 -14.15 -22.68 -15.71
CA PRO A 15 -14.50 -21.26 -15.79
C PRO A 15 -14.38 -20.84 -17.26
N ALA A 16 -15.51 -20.83 -17.94
CA ALA A 16 -15.65 -20.27 -19.26
C ALA A 16 -15.48 -18.74 -19.17
N PHE A 17 -14.29 -18.23 -19.48
CA PHE A 17 -14.18 -16.89 -20.08
C PHE A 17 -14.60 -17.01 -21.56
N ALA A 18 -15.84 -17.43 -21.75
CA ALA A 18 -16.51 -17.30 -23.03
C ALA A 18 -16.71 -15.80 -23.26
N ALA A 19 -16.29 -15.32 -24.44
CA ALA A 19 -16.77 -14.07 -24.96
C ALA A 19 -18.30 -14.05 -24.81
N ALA A 20 -18.79 -13.18 -23.93
CA ALA A 20 -20.19 -13.10 -23.54
C ALA A 20 -21.02 -12.57 -24.72
N ALA A 21 -21.43 -13.47 -25.60
CA ALA A 21 -22.60 -13.29 -26.42
C ALA A 21 -23.82 -13.73 -25.60
N GLY A 22 -24.43 -12.82 -24.83
CA GLY A 22 -25.75 -13.05 -24.25
C GLY A 22 -26.00 -12.37 -22.91
N GLY A 23 -26.99 -11.46 -22.89
CA GLY A 23 -27.57 -10.87 -21.68
C GLY A 23 -27.15 -9.42 -21.43
N ALA A 24 -28.12 -8.51 -21.38
CA ALA A 24 -27.90 -7.09 -21.12
C ALA A 24 -27.60 -6.78 -19.63
N ASP A 25 -27.61 -7.78 -18.74
CA ASP A 25 -27.59 -7.61 -17.28
C ASP A 25 -26.49 -8.45 -16.60
N SER A 26 -25.24 -8.32 -17.05
CA SER A 26 -24.08 -8.97 -16.40
C SER A 26 -23.34 -7.94 -15.53
N PRO A 27 -23.09 -8.22 -14.24
CA PRO A 27 -22.41 -7.28 -13.33
C PRO A 27 -21.00 -6.92 -13.80
N GLU A 28 -20.37 -7.78 -14.60
CA GLU A 28 -19.10 -7.50 -15.26
C GLU A 28 -19.23 -6.35 -16.26
N ARG A 29 -20.34 -6.28 -17.00
CA ARG A 29 -20.60 -5.21 -17.97
C ARG A 29 -20.83 -3.86 -17.30
N ASP A 30 -21.53 -3.86 -16.17
CA ASP A 30 -21.73 -2.66 -15.36
C ASP A 30 -20.38 -2.14 -14.81
N ALA A 31 -19.51 -3.03 -14.35
CA ALA A 31 -18.18 -2.66 -13.90
C ALA A 31 -17.32 -2.08 -15.03
N GLN A 32 -17.37 -2.66 -16.23
CA GLN A 32 -16.68 -2.13 -17.41
C GLN A 32 -17.19 -0.75 -17.82
N LEU A 33 -18.51 -0.56 -17.79
CA LEU A 33 -19.14 0.70 -18.12
C LEU A 33 -18.77 1.81 -17.12
N VAL A 34 -18.79 1.50 -15.82
CA VAL A 34 -18.36 2.43 -14.76
C VAL A 34 -16.88 2.80 -14.95
N TYR A 35 -16.01 1.82 -15.19
CA TYR A 35 -14.58 2.05 -15.41
C TYR A 35 -14.32 2.96 -16.61
N CYS A 36 -14.94 2.68 -17.75
CA CYS A 36 -14.72 3.42 -18.99
C CYS A 36 -15.41 4.81 -19.03
N LEU A 37 -16.43 5.05 -18.20
CA LEU A 37 -17.07 6.36 -18.06
C LEU A 37 -16.48 7.24 -16.96
N ASP A 38 -15.55 6.71 -16.15
CA ASP A 38 -14.83 7.49 -15.14
C ASP A 38 -14.09 8.67 -15.79
N PRO A 39 -14.16 9.90 -15.23
CA PRO A 39 -13.50 11.09 -15.79
C PRO A 39 -12.02 10.91 -16.13
N VAL A 40 -11.31 10.06 -15.40
CA VAL A 40 -9.88 9.78 -15.62
C VAL A 40 -9.65 8.99 -16.91
N HIS A 41 -10.58 8.13 -17.32
CA HIS A 41 -10.42 7.21 -18.46
C HIS A 41 -11.09 7.67 -19.75
N ARG A 42 -11.89 8.74 -19.72
CA ARG A 42 -12.66 9.24 -20.90
C ARG A 42 -11.78 9.58 -22.10
N THR A 43 -10.68 10.28 -21.88
CA THR A 43 -9.77 10.70 -22.96
C THR A 43 -9.09 9.50 -23.61
N ASP A 44 -8.70 8.53 -22.80
CA ASP A 44 -8.03 7.31 -23.27
C ASP A 44 -9.00 6.39 -24.02
N LEU A 45 -10.26 6.32 -23.57
CA LEU A 45 -11.33 5.61 -24.26
C LEU A 45 -11.58 6.18 -25.67
N LEU A 46 -11.70 7.50 -25.80
CA LEU A 46 -11.88 8.17 -27.09
C LEU A 46 -10.65 7.97 -27.99
N THR A 47 -9.45 8.02 -27.42
CA THR A 47 -8.21 7.75 -28.15
C THR A 47 -8.17 6.31 -28.67
N ALA A 48 -8.58 5.33 -27.86
CA ALA A 48 -8.70 3.93 -28.27
C ALA A 48 -9.74 3.77 -29.38
N ALA A 49 -10.89 4.44 -29.27
CA ALA A 49 -11.93 4.43 -30.29
C ALA A 49 -11.43 4.97 -31.64
N VAL A 50 -10.70 6.08 -31.66
CA VAL A 50 -10.10 6.65 -32.88
C VAL A 50 -9.07 5.70 -33.47
N ARG A 51 -8.20 5.08 -32.66
CA ARG A 51 -7.21 4.11 -33.12
C ARG A 51 -7.82 2.85 -33.73
N LEU A 52 -8.98 2.42 -33.21
CA LEU A 52 -9.74 1.29 -33.74
C LEU A 52 -10.62 1.66 -34.96
N GLY A 53 -10.59 2.92 -35.40
CA GLY A 53 -11.42 3.42 -36.50
C GLY A 53 -12.91 3.47 -36.18
N LEU A 54 -13.27 3.49 -34.88
CA LEU A 54 -14.66 3.57 -34.40
C LEU A 54 -15.17 5.01 -34.35
N LEU A 55 -14.27 5.97 -34.18
CA LEU A 55 -14.55 7.41 -34.22
C LEU A 55 -13.55 8.12 -35.14
N LYS A 56 -13.96 9.27 -35.70
CA LYS A 56 -13.04 10.19 -36.38
C LYS A 56 -12.30 11.03 -35.35
N ALA A 57 -11.08 11.46 -35.67
CA ALA A 57 -10.21 12.20 -34.75
C ALA A 57 -10.77 13.56 -34.30
N ASP A 58 -11.69 14.14 -35.08
CA ASP A 58 -12.35 15.43 -34.87
C ASP A 58 -13.80 15.30 -34.40
N ALA A 59 -14.27 14.10 -34.07
CA ALA A 59 -15.64 13.89 -33.64
C ALA A 59 -15.83 14.34 -32.18
N GLU A 60 -16.61 15.40 -31.97
CA GLU A 60 -17.09 15.76 -30.63
C GLU A 60 -18.24 14.82 -30.22
N VAL A 61 -17.92 13.80 -29.43
CA VAL A 61 -18.89 12.81 -28.96
C VAL A 61 -18.82 12.70 -27.44
N SER A 62 -19.97 12.80 -26.76
CA SER A 62 -20.10 12.48 -25.33
C SER A 62 -19.99 10.96 -25.13
N PRO A 63 -19.06 10.46 -24.31
CA PRO A 63 -18.90 9.03 -24.03
C PRO A 63 -20.17 8.36 -23.51
N GLU A 64 -20.97 9.07 -22.71
CA GLU A 64 -22.24 8.58 -22.17
C GLU A 64 -23.29 8.37 -23.27
N ARG A 65 -23.36 9.32 -24.21
CA ARG A 65 -24.26 9.23 -25.36
C ARG A 65 -23.81 8.16 -26.35
N TRP A 66 -22.49 8.04 -26.54
CA TRP A 66 -21.89 7.01 -27.38
C TRP A 66 -22.12 5.60 -26.82
N ALA A 67 -22.00 5.40 -25.52
CA ALA A 67 -22.31 4.13 -24.86
C ALA A 67 -23.77 3.70 -25.09
N LYS A 68 -24.70 4.67 -25.07
CA LYS A 68 -26.13 4.42 -25.27
C LYS A 68 -26.47 4.13 -26.74
N ASP A 69 -25.96 4.96 -27.65
CA ASP A 69 -26.35 4.93 -29.07
C ASP A 69 -25.53 3.88 -29.86
N HIS A 70 -24.33 3.52 -29.37
CA HIS A 70 -23.36 2.63 -30.01
C HIS A 70 -22.71 1.62 -29.04
N ASP A 71 -23.50 0.97 -28.19
CA ASP A 71 -23.06 0.02 -27.13
C ASP A 71 -21.99 -0.98 -27.59
N LYS A 72 -22.12 -1.57 -28.79
CA LYS A 72 -21.15 -2.55 -29.31
C LYS A 72 -19.77 -1.94 -29.60
N ASP A 73 -19.74 -0.75 -30.19
CA ASP A 73 -18.49 -0.08 -30.53
C ASP A 73 -17.84 0.51 -29.28
N PHE A 74 -18.65 1.06 -28.38
CA PHE A 74 -18.21 1.48 -27.05
C PHE A 74 -17.58 0.31 -26.28
N GLY A 75 -18.26 -0.84 -26.22
CA GLY A 75 -17.74 -2.04 -25.56
C GLY A 75 -16.43 -2.52 -26.16
N ARG A 76 -16.28 -2.45 -27.49
CA ARG A 76 -15.03 -2.84 -28.19
C ARG A 76 -13.87 -1.90 -27.86
N ALA A 77 -14.12 -0.59 -27.81
CA ALA A 77 -13.10 0.40 -27.41
C ALA A 77 -12.75 0.30 -25.92
N CYS A 78 -13.74 0.09 -25.05
CA CYS A 78 -13.55 -0.10 -23.62
C CYS A 78 -12.76 -1.38 -23.33
N ALA A 79 -13.07 -2.50 -24.00
CA ALA A 79 -12.29 -3.73 -23.93
C ALA A 79 -10.85 -3.53 -24.39
N ALA A 80 -10.62 -2.80 -25.48
CA ALA A 80 -9.29 -2.49 -25.96
C ALA A 80 -8.51 -1.57 -25.01
N LEU A 81 -9.19 -0.60 -24.39
CA LEU A 81 -8.59 0.27 -23.37
C LEU A 81 -8.15 -0.54 -22.15
N MET A 82 -9.02 -1.41 -21.64
CA MET A 82 -8.68 -2.30 -20.53
C MET A 82 -7.55 -3.25 -20.91
N ALA A 83 -7.56 -3.84 -22.11
CA ALA A 83 -6.49 -4.69 -22.61
C ALA A 83 -5.17 -3.92 -22.77
N ALA A 84 -5.19 -2.69 -23.28
CA ALA A 84 -4.01 -1.83 -23.39
C ALA A 84 -3.46 -1.39 -22.03
N GLY A 85 -4.32 -1.16 -21.04
CA GLY A 85 -3.92 -0.99 -19.65
C GLY A 85 -3.36 -2.27 -19.01
N SER A 86 -3.60 -3.42 -19.64
CA SER A 86 -3.18 -4.75 -19.19
C SER A 86 -1.91 -5.26 -19.90
N ASP A 87 -1.52 -4.73 -21.06
CA ASP A 87 -0.49 -5.33 -21.92
C ASP A 87 0.93 -4.81 -21.66
N SER A 88 1.68 -5.66 -20.96
CA SER A 88 3.09 -5.95 -21.20
C SER A 88 3.22 -6.71 -22.54
N PRO A 89 4.25 -6.49 -23.37
CA PRO A 89 4.28 -6.94 -24.75
C PRO A 89 4.24 -8.48 -24.88
N ALA A 90 3.14 -9.00 -25.40
CA ALA A 90 3.07 -10.38 -25.88
C ALA A 90 3.95 -10.52 -27.13
N THR A 91 5.01 -11.33 -27.03
CA THR A 91 5.74 -11.81 -28.20
C THR A 91 4.80 -12.68 -29.03
N ALA A 92 4.42 -12.19 -30.21
CA ALA A 92 3.74 -12.98 -31.23
C ALA A 92 4.62 -14.19 -31.59
N ALA A 93 4.24 -15.37 -31.08
CA ALA A 93 4.72 -16.63 -31.61
C ALA A 93 4.15 -16.77 -33.02
N ARG A 94 5.05 -16.83 -34.00
CA ARG A 94 4.76 -17.22 -35.38
C ARG A 94 3.99 -18.54 -35.36
N GLU A 95 2.83 -18.54 -36.02
CA GLU A 95 2.07 -19.74 -36.33
C GLU A 95 2.90 -20.67 -37.22
N ASP A 96 3.43 -21.76 -36.65
CA ASP A 96 3.76 -22.95 -37.43
C ASP A 96 2.54 -23.89 -37.39
N LYS A 97 1.87 -23.99 -38.53
CA LYS A 97 0.79 -24.94 -38.78
C LYS A 97 1.34 -26.37 -38.76
N GLY A 98 0.89 -27.16 -37.79
CA GLY A 98 0.78 -28.61 -37.94
C GLY A 98 1.38 -29.42 -36.80
N ALA A 99 0.60 -29.68 -35.75
CA ALA A 99 0.77 -30.88 -34.93
C ALA A 99 -0.45 -31.09 -34.00
N GLY A 100 -1.08 -32.26 -34.14
CA GLY A 100 -1.95 -32.99 -33.20
C GLY A 100 -2.60 -32.24 -32.03
N GLU A 101 -3.93 -32.26 -32.04
CA GLU A 101 -4.83 -31.60 -31.08
C GLU A 101 -4.64 -32.03 -29.60
N ASP A 102 -3.90 -33.10 -29.32
CA ASP A 102 -3.65 -33.60 -27.94
C ASP A 102 -2.34 -33.09 -27.30
N GLY A 103 -1.45 -32.46 -28.08
CA GLY A 103 -0.12 -32.03 -27.59
C GLY A 103 -0.09 -30.62 -27.00
N TRP A 104 -0.82 -29.68 -27.59
CA TRP A 104 -0.67 -28.26 -27.25
C TRP A 104 -1.19 -27.93 -25.84
N VAL A 105 -2.27 -28.58 -25.38
CA VAL A 105 -2.84 -28.37 -24.03
C VAL A 105 -1.87 -28.86 -22.94
N VAL A 106 -1.21 -30.00 -23.14
CA VAL A 106 -0.21 -30.52 -22.20
C VAL A 106 1.04 -29.63 -22.17
N THR A 107 1.41 -29.05 -23.31
CA THR A 107 2.54 -28.11 -23.40
C THR A 107 2.19 -26.75 -22.76
N LEU A 108 0.96 -26.26 -22.95
CA LEU A 108 0.42 -25.06 -22.31
C LEU A 108 0.31 -25.23 -20.79
N LEU A 109 -0.19 -26.38 -20.30
CA LEU A 109 -0.25 -26.68 -18.86
C LEU A 109 1.14 -26.75 -18.22
N LYS A 110 2.15 -27.25 -18.95
CA LYS A 110 3.53 -27.29 -18.47
C LYS A 110 4.20 -25.92 -18.46
N GLN A 111 3.76 -24.99 -19.32
CA GLN A 111 4.27 -23.61 -19.36
C GLN A 111 3.46 -22.63 -18.50
N LEU A 112 2.25 -23.00 -18.09
CA LEU A 112 1.36 -22.21 -17.23
C LEU A 112 2.04 -21.69 -15.95
N PRO A 113 2.87 -22.49 -15.21
CA PRO A 113 3.53 -22.01 -14.00
C PRO A 113 4.52 -20.86 -14.27
N LEU A 114 5.19 -20.86 -15.42
CA LEU A 114 6.13 -19.81 -15.82
C LEU A 114 5.38 -18.52 -16.25
N LEU A 115 4.25 -18.66 -16.94
CA LEU A 115 3.40 -17.53 -17.32
C LEU A 115 2.69 -16.92 -16.11
N LEU A 116 2.18 -17.74 -15.20
CA LEU A 116 1.57 -17.30 -13.95
C LEU A 116 2.60 -16.58 -13.06
N ALA A 117 3.84 -17.09 -13.00
CA ALA A 117 4.92 -16.42 -12.28
C ALA A 117 5.25 -15.04 -12.89
N GLY A 118 5.26 -14.91 -14.22
CA GLY A 118 5.50 -13.62 -14.90
C GLY A 118 4.41 -12.58 -14.66
N ALA A 119 3.14 -13.00 -14.68
CA ALA A 119 1.99 -12.13 -14.39
C ALA A 119 1.99 -11.65 -12.92
N LEU A 120 2.27 -12.56 -11.97
CA LEU A 120 2.38 -12.21 -10.55
C LEU A 120 3.58 -11.29 -10.27
N LEU A 121 4.69 -11.46 -10.99
CA LEU A 121 5.86 -10.57 -10.86
C LEU A 121 5.53 -9.14 -11.35
N THR A 122 4.74 -9.02 -12.41
CA THR A 122 4.36 -7.72 -13.00
C THR A 122 3.34 -6.97 -12.13
N LEU A 123 2.31 -7.65 -11.63
CA LEU A 123 1.37 -7.12 -10.63
C LEU A 123 2.07 -6.74 -9.32
N GLY A 124 3.08 -7.53 -8.93
CA GLY A 124 3.96 -7.21 -7.80
C GLY A 124 4.81 -5.96 -8.03
N GLY A 125 5.26 -5.73 -9.26
CA GLY A 125 6.11 -4.59 -9.66
C GLY A 125 5.43 -3.24 -9.48
N GLN A 126 4.22 -3.05 -10.02
CA GLN A 126 3.50 -1.77 -9.91
C GLN A 126 3.08 -1.45 -8.46
N SER A 127 2.69 -2.49 -7.71
CA SER A 127 2.39 -2.36 -6.29
C SER A 127 3.63 -1.99 -5.47
N TYR A 128 4.79 -2.51 -5.86
CA TYR A 128 6.07 -2.22 -5.21
C TYR A 128 6.51 -0.77 -5.45
N GLU A 129 6.36 -0.25 -6.67
CA GLU A 129 6.73 1.13 -6.99
C GLU A 129 5.87 2.16 -6.23
N ARG A 130 4.55 1.94 -6.20
CA ARG A 130 3.63 2.80 -5.43
C ARG A 130 3.99 2.79 -3.95
N GLY A 131 4.19 1.60 -3.38
CA GLY A 131 4.62 1.46 -1.98
C GLY A 131 6.00 2.05 -1.68
N GLN A 132 6.92 2.08 -2.64
CA GLN A 132 8.22 2.73 -2.47
C GLN A 132 8.10 4.26 -2.48
N SER A 133 7.24 4.83 -3.33
CA SER A 133 7.03 6.28 -3.37
C SER A 133 6.45 6.83 -2.06
N GLU A 134 5.43 6.17 -1.51
CA GLU A 134 4.83 6.49 -0.21
C GLU A 134 5.85 6.37 0.92
N ARG A 135 6.69 5.33 0.89
CA ARG A 135 7.77 5.16 1.88
C ARG A 135 8.81 6.26 1.80
N ARG A 136 9.15 6.76 0.61
CA ARG A 136 10.10 7.88 0.44
C ARG A 136 9.49 9.18 0.97
N SER A 137 8.25 9.46 0.61
CA SER A 137 7.49 10.63 1.11
C SER A 137 7.41 10.59 2.64
N LEU A 138 6.98 9.48 3.25
CA LEU A 138 6.91 9.36 4.70
C LEU A 138 8.27 9.49 5.37
N ARG A 139 9.34 8.94 4.79
CA ARG A 139 10.71 9.12 5.33
C ARG A 139 11.13 10.58 5.33
N GLN A 140 10.81 11.31 4.26
CA GLN A 140 11.10 12.72 4.15
C GLN A 140 10.28 13.55 5.15
N GLU A 141 8.99 13.24 5.30
CA GLU A 141 8.10 13.85 6.30
C GLU A 141 8.63 13.61 7.72
N LEU A 142 8.97 12.36 8.06
CA LEU A 142 9.56 12.01 9.36
C LEU A 142 10.87 12.74 9.63
N GLY A 143 11.78 12.80 8.65
CA GLY A 143 13.04 13.53 8.80
C GLY A 143 12.83 15.04 8.97
N THR A 144 11.83 15.59 8.29
CA THR A 144 11.46 17.02 8.42
C THR A 144 10.88 17.30 9.80
N ALA A 145 9.91 16.50 10.26
CA ALA A 145 9.32 16.64 11.59
C ALA A 145 10.34 16.41 12.72
N GLU A 146 11.22 15.42 12.59
CA GLU A 146 12.32 15.14 13.52
C GLU A 146 13.27 16.35 13.64
N SER A 147 13.69 16.92 12.50
CA SER A 147 14.61 18.05 12.48
C SER A 147 13.97 19.33 13.04
N ALA A 148 12.69 19.58 12.73
CA ALA A 148 11.91 20.68 13.32
C ALA A 148 11.78 20.53 14.83
N TYR A 149 11.47 19.32 15.32
CA TYR A 149 11.39 19.03 16.75
C TYR A 149 12.74 19.24 17.45
N ARG A 150 13.85 18.72 16.89
CA ARG A 150 15.20 18.99 17.43
C ARG A 150 15.56 20.47 17.46
N ALA A 151 15.17 21.23 16.43
CA ALA A 151 15.43 22.67 16.39
C ALA A 151 14.67 23.39 17.50
N ALA A 152 13.34 23.18 17.60
CA ALA A 152 12.49 23.78 18.61
C ALA A 152 12.95 23.43 20.04
N VAL A 153 13.32 22.17 20.29
CA VAL A 153 13.86 21.74 21.60
C VAL A 153 15.15 22.46 21.94
N ARG A 154 16.11 22.54 20.99
CA ARG A 154 17.39 23.21 21.27
C ARG A 154 17.22 24.70 21.56
N GLU A 155 16.33 25.37 20.83
CA GLU A 155 15.98 26.77 21.04
C GLU A 155 15.35 26.97 22.42
N TYR A 156 14.28 26.23 22.72
CA TYR A 156 13.61 26.28 24.02
C TYR A 156 14.57 26.00 25.19
N LEU A 157 15.42 24.98 25.10
CA LEU A 157 16.37 24.64 26.15
C LEU A 157 17.50 25.67 26.28
N ALA A 158 17.87 26.37 25.19
CA ALA A 158 18.82 27.47 25.25
C ALA A 158 18.21 28.68 25.96
N ASP A 159 16.97 29.02 25.65
CA ASP A 159 16.23 30.12 26.28
C ASP A 159 15.93 29.81 27.76
N TYR A 160 15.52 28.57 28.07
CA TYR A 160 15.21 28.14 29.44
C TYR A 160 16.40 28.25 30.39
N ARG A 161 17.63 28.10 29.90
CA ARG A 161 18.84 28.34 30.72
C ARG A 161 18.91 29.78 31.21
N GLN A 162 18.45 30.73 30.41
CA GLN A 162 18.48 32.16 30.69
C GLN A 162 17.24 32.60 31.47
N ASP A 163 16.06 32.17 31.05
CA ASP A 163 14.76 32.56 31.60
C ASP A 163 13.88 31.33 31.86
N GLU A 164 13.44 31.13 33.10
CA GLU A 164 12.52 30.04 33.46
C GLU A 164 11.15 30.13 32.76
N ARG A 165 10.82 31.28 32.18
CA ARG A 165 9.57 31.54 31.43
C ARG A 165 9.71 31.37 29.92
N ALA A 166 10.80 30.76 29.44
CA ALA A 166 10.99 30.44 28.03
C ALA A 166 9.72 29.82 27.39
N ASP A 167 9.41 30.25 26.17
CA ASP A 167 8.19 29.85 25.47
C ASP A 167 8.29 28.41 24.98
N HIS A 168 7.33 27.57 25.38
CA HIS A 168 7.25 26.14 25.04
C HIS A 168 6.36 25.87 23.81
N THR A 169 5.67 26.88 23.26
CA THR A 169 4.68 26.69 22.19
C THR A 169 5.26 26.02 20.94
N ALA A 170 6.46 26.43 20.51
CA ALA A 170 7.14 25.86 19.34
C ALA A 170 7.50 24.38 19.54
N VAL A 171 7.95 24.00 20.75
CA VAL A 171 8.26 22.60 21.11
C VAL A 171 7.00 21.75 21.06
N ARG A 172 5.90 22.23 21.65
CA ARG A 172 4.61 21.54 21.63
C ARG A 172 4.12 21.31 20.20
N ALA A 173 4.11 22.35 19.37
CA ALA A 173 3.68 22.25 17.98
C ALA A 173 4.53 21.26 17.17
N ALA A 174 5.86 21.30 17.33
CA ALA A 174 6.77 20.38 16.64
C ALA A 174 6.64 18.93 17.16
N ARG A 175 6.40 18.75 18.46
CA ARG A 175 6.13 17.44 19.08
C ARG A 175 4.86 16.82 18.50
N ASP A 176 3.77 17.59 18.42
CA ASP A 176 2.49 17.13 17.90
C ASP A 176 2.60 16.78 16.40
N ALA A 177 3.31 17.60 15.63
CA ALA A 177 3.58 17.30 14.22
C ALA A 177 4.37 15.99 14.04
N LEU A 178 5.38 15.74 14.88
CA LEU A 178 6.13 14.49 14.86
C LEU A 178 5.26 13.29 15.27
N ALA A 179 4.43 13.43 16.32
CA ALA A 179 3.50 12.39 16.75
C ALA A 179 2.48 12.04 15.65
N VAL A 180 1.92 13.03 14.97
CA VAL A 180 1.02 12.83 13.81
C VAL A 180 1.73 12.13 12.66
N THR A 181 3.00 12.44 12.41
CA THR A 181 3.77 11.76 11.35
C THR A 181 4.06 10.31 11.74
N LEU A 182 4.33 10.04 13.02
CA LEU A 182 4.54 8.69 13.55
C LEU A 182 3.28 7.81 13.48
N SER A 183 2.08 8.37 13.67
CA SER A 183 0.83 7.61 13.56
C SER A 183 0.52 7.15 12.13
N ARG A 184 1.11 7.79 11.12
CA ARG A 184 0.99 7.42 9.70
C ARG A 184 1.96 6.31 9.27
N VAL A 185 2.78 5.79 10.18
CA VAL A 185 3.74 4.72 9.85
C VAL A 185 2.99 3.46 9.39
N PRO A 186 3.22 2.98 8.16
CA PRO A 186 2.47 1.86 7.60
C PRO A 186 2.91 0.54 8.20
N ASP A 187 2.07 -0.48 7.99
CA ASP A 187 2.31 -1.87 8.41
C ASP A 187 3.71 -2.37 8.06
N PRO A 188 4.30 -3.26 8.90
CA PRO A 188 3.62 -4.22 9.80
C PRO A 188 3.18 -3.69 11.19
N PRO A 189 2.26 -4.38 11.91
CA PRO A 189 1.74 -3.95 13.23
C PRO A 189 2.82 -3.72 14.29
N ALA A 190 3.89 -4.53 14.31
CA ALA A 190 5.00 -4.36 15.24
C ALA A 190 5.77 -3.03 15.02
N ARG A 191 5.78 -2.53 13.78
CA ARG A 191 6.38 -1.24 13.42
C ARG A 191 5.46 -0.10 13.87
N ARG A 192 4.15 -0.21 13.62
CA ARG A 192 3.15 0.75 14.10
C ARG A 192 3.18 0.88 15.63
N ALA A 193 3.15 -0.23 16.36
CA ALA A 193 3.26 -0.25 17.82
C ALA A 193 4.62 0.29 18.34
N ALA A 194 5.69 0.24 17.54
CA ALA A 194 6.95 0.89 17.89
C ALA A 194 6.89 2.40 17.65
N ALA A 195 6.23 2.85 16.58
CA ALA A 195 6.01 4.26 16.27
C ALA A 195 5.06 4.93 17.29
N GLU A 196 3.99 4.26 17.69
CA GLU A 196 3.05 4.71 18.74
C GLU A 196 3.78 4.88 20.07
N ARG A 197 4.50 3.86 20.55
CA ARG A 197 5.31 3.97 21.78
C ARG A 197 6.33 5.09 21.72
N LEU A 198 6.87 5.38 20.53
CA LEU A 198 7.79 6.49 20.34
C LEU A 198 7.07 7.84 20.42
N ALA A 199 5.90 7.97 19.79
CA ALA A 199 5.06 9.17 19.84
C ALA A 199 4.61 9.48 21.28
N ASP A 200 4.16 8.47 22.02
CA ASP A 200 3.77 8.59 23.42
C ASP A 200 4.97 8.93 24.32
N GLY A 201 6.14 8.42 23.98
CA GLY A 201 7.40 8.61 24.70
C GLY A 201 8.20 9.84 24.29
N LEU A 202 7.68 10.74 23.45
CA LEU A 202 8.35 12.00 23.10
C LEU A 202 8.50 12.88 24.36
N PRO A 203 9.73 13.24 24.78
CA PRO A 203 9.96 14.10 25.94
C PRO A 203 9.35 15.50 25.80
N LEU A 204 9.42 16.31 26.86
CA LEU A 204 8.96 17.70 26.86
C LEU A 204 7.48 17.86 26.43
N ALA A 205 6.62 16.89 26.82
CA ALA A 205 5.17 17.02 26.65
C ALA A 205 4.63 18.25 27.40
N GLU A 206 5.24 18.55 28.55
CA GLU A 206 4.98 19.74 29.36
C GLU A 206 6.22 20.63 29.40
N PRO A 207 6.05 21.95 29.66
CA PRO A 207 7.17 22.84 29.88
C PRO A 207 7.97 22.44 31.13
N LEU A 208 9.27 22.74 31.11
CA LEU A 208 10.13 22.55 32.27
C LEU A 208 9.66 23.36 33.47
N PRO A 209 9.89 22.84 34.69
CA PRO A 209 9.35 23.43 35.91
C PRO A 209 9.91 24.84 36.11
N ARG A 210 9.00 25.81 36.20
CA ARG A 210 9.36 27.20 36.55
C ARG A 210 9.90 27.32 37.96
N THR A 211 9.48 26.42 38.86
CA THR A 211 9.90 26.38 40.26
C THR A 211 10.26 24.96 40.70
N ALA A 212 11.30 24.85 41.53
CA ALA A 212 11.62 23.63 42.26
C ALA A 212 10.94 23.72 43.64
N GLY A 213 9.63 23.46 43.69
CA GLY A 213 8.82 23.70 44.87
C GLY A 213 8.56 25.20 45.08
N LEU A 214 9.02 25.76 46.20
CA LEU A 214 8.86 27.19 46.55
C LEU A 214 9.99 28.09 46.01
N TYR A 215 11.03 27.51 45.41
CA TYR A 215 12.21 28.27 44.97
C TYR A 215 12.32 28.31 43.44
N LEU A 216 12.72 29.48 42.93
CA LEU A 216 13.17 29.62 41.54
C LEU A 216 14.50 28.88 41.39
N PRO A 217 14.63 27.96 40.41
CA PRO A 217 15.86 27.23 40.19
C PRO A 217 16.97 28.20 39.78
N ASP A 218 18.16 28.06 40.37
CA ASP A 218 19.33 28.83 39.95
C ASP A 218 19.76 28.47 38.51
N SER A 219 20.60 29.32 37.90
CA SER A 219 21.05 29.13 36.51
C SER A 219 21.79 27.81 36.29
N GLN A 220 22.52 27.32 37.29
CA GLN A 220 23.27 26.06 37.20
C GLN A 220 22.33 24.84 37.21
N THR A 221 21.26 24.90 37.99
CA THR A 221 20.21 23.88 38.06
C THR A 221 19.43 23.86 36.76
N ARG A 222 19.04 25.03 36.21
CA ARG A 222 18.40 25.11 34.89
C ARG A 222 19.30 24.55 33.79
N ALA A 223 20.60 24.85 33.82
CA ALA A 223 21.55 24.30 32.85
C ALA A 223 21.67 22.78 32.94
N ARG A 224 21.73 22.22 34.16
CA ARG A 224 21.74 20.76 34.37
C ARG A 224 20.45 20.09 33.89
N THR A 225 19.29 20.64 34.24
CA THR A 225 17.99 20.14 33.76
C THR A 225 17.90 20.19 32.25
N ALA A 226 18.26 21.32 31.62
CA ALA A 226 18.23 21.46 30.17
C ALA A 226 19.15 20.44 29.47
N THR A 227 20.33 20.19 30.00
CA THR A 227 21.23 19.16 29.45
C THR A 227 20.65 17.75 29.59
N GLY A 228 20.06 17.41 30.74
CA GLY A 228 19.42 16.10 30.96
C GLY A 228 18.25 15.86 29.99
N GLU A 229 17.45 16.89 29.72
CA GLU A 229 16.34 16.81 28.77
C GLU A 229 16.81 16.71 27.32
N GLN A 230 17.85 17.47 26.95
CA GLN A 230 18.49 17.33 25.64
C GLN A 230 18.97 15.90 25.41
N GLU A 231 19.63 15.28 26.40
CA GLU A 231 20.07 13.89 26.32
C GLU A 231 18.90 12.90 26.22
N SER A 232 17.80 13.16 26.93
CA SER A 232 16.56 12.37 26.86
C SER A 232 15.96 12.41 25.45
N VAL A 233 15.86 13.60 24.86
CA VAL A 233 15.39 13.80 23.48
C VAL A 233 16.31 13.08 22.50
N ASP A 234 17.62 13.24 22.62
CA ASP A 234 18.58 12.58 21.73
C ASP A 234 18.56 11.05 21.85
N ARG A 235 18.31 10.52 23.06
CA ARG A 235 18.14 9.07 23.28
C ARG A 235 16.85 8.56 22.66
N CYS A 236 15.75 9.30 22.81
CA CYS A 236 14.45 8.97 22.22
C CYS A 236 14.53 8.96 20.68
N LEU A 237 15.04 10.04 20.08
CA LEU A 237 15.15 10.19 18.63
C LEU A 237 16.17 9.24 17.99
N ARG A 238 17.17 8.74 18.74
CA ARG A 238 18.07 7.67 18.27
C ARG A 238 17.34 6.39 17.87
N SER A 239 16.10 6.20 18.30
CA SER A 239 15.28 5.05 17.90
C SER A 239 14.53 5.25 16.57
N LEU A 240 14.39 6.50 16.07
CA LEU A 240 13.68 6.79 14.81
C LEU A 240 14.27 6.06 13.59
N PRO A 241 15.61 6.00 13.39
CA PRO A 241 16.19 5.25 12.28
C PRO A 241 15.84 3.77 12.29
N ALA A 242 15.55 3.17 13.46
CA ALA A 242 15.13 1.77 13.54
C ALA A 242 13.77 1.54 12.87
N LEU A 243 12.87 2.54 12.86
CA LEU A 243 11.59 2.49 12.13
C LEU A 243 11.79 2.44 10.62
N ASN A 244 12.96 2.81 10.10
CA ASN A 244 13.28 2.76 8.67
C ASN A 244 13.89 1.44 8.19
N ARG A 245 14.09 0.46 9.10
CA ARG A 245 14.57 -0.88 8.73
C ARG A 245 13.62 -1.59 7.76
N THR A 246 14.16 -2.52 6.98
CA THR A 246 13.45 -3.26 5.93
C THR A 246 12.19 -3.95 6.46
N SER A 247 11.17 -4.10 5.61
CA SER A 247 9.91 -4.77 5.98
C SER A 247 10.12 -6.19 6.49
N LEU A 248 11.15 -6.88 5.97
CA LEU A 248 11.55 -8.23 6.43
C LEU A 248 11.94 -8.26 7.91
N TYR A 249 12.61 -7.23 8.42
CA TYR A 249 12.95 -7.14 9.85
C TYR A 249 11.69 -7.06 10.72
N TRP A 250 10.71 -6.26 10.30
CA TRP A 250 9.46 -6.06 11.03
C TRP A 250 8.48 -7.22 10.87
N SER A 251 8.44 -7.89 9.72
CA SER A 251 7.63 -9.10 9.53
C SER A 251 8.14 -10.24 10.42
N TRP A 252 9.46 -10.47 10.47
CA TRP A 252 10.07 -11.43 11.37
C TRP A 252 9.76 -11.12 12.84
N ARG A 253 9.85 -9.85 13.26
CA ARG A 253 9.52 -9.43 14.62
C ARG A 253 8.04 -9.64 14.96
N THR A 254 7.15 -9.44 14.00
CA THR A 254 5.71 -9.68 14.16
C THR A 254 5.43 -11.16 14.38
N VAL A 255 6.09 -12.05 13.64
CA VAL A 255 5.98 -13.51 13.83
C VAL A 255 6.49 -13.93 15.20
N ARG A 256 7.65 -13.41 15.62
CA ARG A 256 8.28 -13.76 16.90
C ARG A 256 7.48 -13.28 18.12
N ASN A 257 6.77 -12.15 17.98
CA ASN A 257 5.98 -11.57 19.07
C ASN A 257 4.53 -12.06 19.10
N ARG A 258 4.12 -13.01 18.24
CA ARG A 258 2.81 -13.63 18.39
C ARG A 258 2.80 -14.39 19.72
N PRO A 259 1.91 -14.05 20.67
CA PRO A 259 1.72 -14.88 21.85
C PRO A 259 1.39 -16.28 21.36
N ALA A 260 2.07 -17.30 21.91
CA ALA A 260 1.72 -18.69 21.64
C ALA A 260 0.21 -18.81 21.91
N LEU A 261 -0.57 -19.18 20.89
CA LEU A 261 -2.00 -19.41 21.08
C LEU A 261 -2.11 -20.34 22.29
N PRO A 262 -2.86 -19.97 23.34
CA PRO A 262 -3.09 -20.87 24.45
C PRO A 262 -3.67 -22.14 23.83
N GLY A 263 -2.86 -23.20 23.87
CA GLY A 263 -3.20 -24.46 23.23
C GLY A 263 -4.59 -24.84 23.71
N THR A 264 -5.45 -25.17 22.75
CA THR A 264 -6.64 -25.99 22.97
C THR A 264 -6.21 -27.16 23.84
N THR A 265 -6.33 -27.00 25.16
CA THR A 265 -6.20 -28.07 26.13
C THR A 265 -7.30 -29.03 25.75
N GLY A 266 -6.90 -30.12 25.10
CA GLY A 266 -7.78 -31.18 24.73
C GLY A 266 -8.56 -31.58 25.97
N THR A 267 -9.86 -31.35 25.94
CA THR A 267 -10.84 -32.06 26.77
C THR A 267 -10.75 -33.53 26.38
N GLY A 268 -9.76 -34.21 26.96
CA GLY A 268 -9.69 -35.66 26.99
C GLY A 268 -10.91 -36.15 27.76
N GLY A 269 -11.85 -36.75 27.04
CA GLY A 269 -13.05 -37.34 27.59
C GLY A 269 -12.68 -38.42 28.61
N ALA A 270 -13.32 -38.33 29.78
CA ALA A 270 -13.40 -39.44 30.71
C ALA A 270 -14.19 -40.57 30.06
N ARG A 271 -13.61 -41.77 30.08
CA ARG A 271 -14.33 -43.05 29.99
C ARG A 271 -14.21 -43.73 31.34
#